data_AF-A0A2P4SAN2-F1
#
_entry.id   AF-A0A2P4SAN2-F1
#
_cell.length_a   1.000
_cell.length_b   1.000
_cell.length_c   1.000
_cell.angle_alpha   90.00
_cell.angle_beta   90.00
_cell.angle_gamma   90.00
#
_symmetry.space_group_name_H-M   'P 1'
#
loop_
_entity.id
_entity.type
_entity.pdbx_description
1 polymer ?
#
loop_
_entity_poly.entity_id
_entity_poly.type
_entity_poly.pdbx_seq_one_letter_code
_entity_poly.pdbx_strand_id
1 'polypeptide(L)'
;FQLELDTRHDKYERLVKLSRDITIESKRTIFLLHRYISAPNGEEVLNESEVKLDAVRRKIKQVAQELIGEDMYQFHRAISP
;
A
#
# COMPACT_ATOMS: atom_id res chain seq x y z
N PHE A 1 6.35 -21.67 -21.47
CA PHE A 1 5.98 -22.01 -20.08
C PHE A 1 6.92 -21.42 -19.04
N GLN A 2 8.23 -21.68 -19.06
CA GLN A 2 9.15 -21.13 -18.04
C GLN A 2 9.12 -19.58 -17.95
N LEU A 3 9.29 -18.89 -19.08
CA LEU A 3 9.29 -17.42 -19.12
C LEU A 3 7.99 -16.79 -18.57
N GLU A 4 6.86 -17.42 -18.82
CA GLU A 4 5.55 -16.98 -18.36
C GLU A 4 5.41 -17.12 -16.84
N LEU A 5 5.85 -18.25 -16.29
CA LEU A 5 5.87 -18.49 -14.85
C LEU A 5 6.82 -17.53 -14.13
N ASP A 6 8.00 -17.31 -14.68
CA ASP A 6 8.98 -16.38 -14.11
C ASP A 6 8.44 -14.95 -14.11
N THR A 7 7.84 -14.50 -15.22
CA THR A 7 7.19 -13.18 -15.32
C THR A 7 6.09 -13.01 -14.28
N ARG A 8 5.30 -14.06 -14.04
CA ARG A 8 4.23 -14.06 -13.04
C ARG A 8 4.77 -13.99 -11.61
N HIS A 9 5.83 -14.76 -11.30
CA HIS A 9 6.47 -14.71 -9.99
C HIS A 9 7.11 -13.35 -9.72
N ASP A 10 7.79 -12.75 -10.71
CA ASP A 10 8.36 -11.42 -10.61
C ASP A 10 7.29 -10.37 -10.31
N LYS A 11 6.13 -10.46 -10.97
CA LYS A 11 4.98 -9.58 -10.70
C LYS A 11 4.44 -9.80 -9.28
N TYR A 12 4.28 -11.05 -8.85
CA TYR A 12 3.82 -11.37 -7.50
C TYR A 12 4.73 -10.75 -6.43
N GLU A 13 6.05 -10.89 -6.59
CA GLU A 13 7.04 -10.29 -5.68
C GLU A 13 7.00 -8.76 -5.67
N ARG A 14 6.80 -8.11 -6.82
CA ARG A 14 6.58 -6.65 -6.88
C ARG A 14 5.33 -6.23 -6.11
N LEU A 15 4.23 -6.96 -6.26
CA LEU A 15 2.98 -6.71 -5.55
C LEU A 15 3.11 -6.91 -4.04
N VAL A 16 3.80 -7.97 -3.58
CA VAL A 16 4.08 -8.21 -2.16
C VAL A 16 4.86 -7.05 -1.55
N LYS A 17 5.88 -6.54 -2.27
CA LYS A 17 6.67 -5.38 -1.80
C LYS A 17 5.79 -4.13 -1.67
N LEU A 18 4.97 -3.81 -2.67
CA LEU A 18 4.04 -2.68 -2.62
C LEU A 18 3.03 -2.83 -1.47
N SER A 19 2.48 -4.03 -1.27
CA SER A 19 1.55 -4.35 -0.19
C SER A 19 2.17 -4.16 1.19
N ARG A 20 3.41 -4.63 1.38
CA ARG A 20 4.15 -4.45 2.63
C ARG A 20 4.38 -2.98 2.94
N ASP A 21 4.78 -2.23 1.93
CA ASP A 21 5.01 -0.80 1.99
C ASP A 21 3.73 -0.02 2.35
N ILE A 22 2.60 -0.35 1.72
CA ILE A 22 1.28 0.20 2.04
C ILE A 22 0.93 -0.10 3.50
N THR A 23 1.12 -1.35 3.94
CA THR A 23 0.80 -1.77 5.31
C THR A 23 1.61 -0.98 6.35
N ILE A 24 2.91 -0.79 6.10
CA ILE A 24 3.80 -0.03 6.99
C ILE A 24 3.33 1.42 7.10
N GLU A 25 3.09 2.09 5.97
CA GLU A 25 2.67 3.50 5.97
C GLU A 25 1.28 3.70 6.56
N SER A 26 0.34 2.78 6.28
CA SER A 26 -0.98 2.79 6.90
C SER A 26 -0.89 2.64 8.42
N LYS A 27 -0.08 1.70 8.92
CA LYS A 27 0.15 1.55 10.37
C LYS A 27 0.77 2.81 10.98
N ARG A 28 1.79 3.40 10.34
CA ARG A 28 2.40 4.66 10.80
C ARG A 28 1.38 5.79 10.87
N THR A 29 0.52 5.91 9.88
CA THR A 29 -0.55 6.92 9.85
C THR A 29 -1.57 6.69 10.97
N ILE A 30 -1.96 5.43 11.23
CA ILE A 30 -2.83 5.09 12.38
C ILE A 30 -2.17 5.53 13.70
N PHE A 31 -0.88 5.23 13.91
CA PHE A 31 -0.17 5.67 15.12
C PHE A 31 -0.02 7.18 15.23
N LEU A 32 0.13 7.90 14.11
CA LEU A 32 0.11 9.36 14.08
C LEU A 32 -1.26 9.89 14.53
N LEU A 33 -2.35 9.34 14.00
CA LEU A 33 -3.71 9.71 14.38
C LEU A 33 -4.04 9.38 15.84
N HIS A 34 -3.44 8.34 16.43
CA HIS A 34 -3.56 8.11 17.88
C HIS A 34 -3.01 9.27 18.72
N ARG A 35 -2.03 10.03 18.23
CA ARG A 35 -1.49 11.21 18.93
C ARG A 35 -2.43 12.41 18.89
N TYR A 36 -3.34 12.47 17.92
CA TYR A 36 -4.36 13.53 17.81
C TYR A 36 -5.22 13.63 19.08
N ILE A 37 -5.58 12.49 19.67
CA ILE A 37 -6.44 12.41 20.86
C ILE A 37 -5.82 13.12 22.07
N SER A 38 -4.48 13.27 22.10
CA SER A 38 -3.73 13.75 23.26
C SER A 38 -2.99 15.07 23.01
N ALA A 39 -3.12 15.70 21.84
CA ALA A 39 -2.30 16.84 21.44
C ALA A 39 -3.11 18.15 21.31
N PRO A 40 -2.58 19.30 21.77
CA PRO A 40 -3.20 20.61 21.55
C PRO A 40 -3.18 21.05 20.08
N ASN A 41 -2.33 20.44 19.24
CA ASN A 41 -2.12 20.78 17.83
C ASN A 41 -2.79 19.77 16.89
N GLY A 42 -4.07 19.46 17.11
CA GLY A 42 -4.78 18.43 16.35
C GLY A 42 -4.78 18.66 14.82
N GLU A 43 -4.85 19.91 14.37
CA GLU A 43 -4.88 20.25 12.95
C GLU A 43 -3.56 19.92 12.22
N GLU A 44 -2.41 20.13 12.86
CA GLU A 44 -1.10 19.76 12.30
C GLU A 44 -0.99 18.25 12.10
N VAL A 45 -1.50 17.47 13.07
CA VAL A 45 -1.52 16.00 13.00
C VAL A 45 -2.40 15.52 11.85
N LEU A 46 -3.56 16.15 11.63
CA LEU A 46 -4.46 15.83 10.53
C LEU A 46 -3.81 16.15 9.17
N ASN A 47 -3.18 17.32 9.03
CA ASN A 47 -2.49 17.72 7.81
C ASN A 47 -1.32 16.77 7.49
N GLU A 48 -0.50 16.40 8.49
CA GLU A 48 0.57 15.42 8.30
C GLU A 48 0.01 14.04 7.91
N SER A 49 -1.08 13.61 8.55
CA SER A 49 -1.74 12.33 8.25
C SER A 49 -2.25 12.29 6.81
N GLU A 50 -2.84 13.38 6.32
CA GLU A 50 -3.35 13.47 4.95
C GLU A 50 -2.22 13.33 3.93
N VAL A 51 -1.07 13.98 4.15
CA VAL A 51 0.10 13.83 3.28
C VAL A 51 0.60 12.38 3.24
N LYS A 52 0.58 11.66 4.37
CA LYS A 52 0.96 10.24 4.41
C LYS A 52 -0.05 9.35 3.69
N LEU A 53 -1.35 9.59 3.86
CA LEU A 53 -2.40 8.88 3.13
C LEU A 53 -2.27 9.09 1.62
N ASP A 54 -1.84 10.27 1.20
CA ASP A 54 -1.55 10.58 -0.19
C ASP A 54 -0.45 9.68 -0.77
N ALA A 55 0.60 9.41 0.00
CA ALA A 55 1.64 8.46 -0.38
C ALA A 55 1.11 7.01 -0.47
N VAL A 56 0.22 6.62 0.45
CA VAL A 56 -0.45 5.30 0.39
C VAL A 56 -1.30 5.18 -0.88
N ARG A 57 -2.11 6.20 -1.20
CA ARG A 57 -2.93 6.24 -2.43
C ARG A 57 -2.08 6.12 -3.69
N ARG A 58 -0.91 6.76 -3.73
CA ARG A 58 0.06 6.62 -4.83
C ARG A 58 0.55 5.18 -4.99
N LYS A 59 0.85 4.47 -3.90
CA LYS A 59 1.25 3.05 -3.96
C LYS A 59 0.11 2.12 -4.37
N ILE A 60 -1.12 2.39 -3.90
CA ILE A 60 -2.33 1.66 -4.37
C ILE A 60 -2.52 1.85 -5.88
N LYS A 61 -2.27 3.05 -6.41
CA LYS A 61 -2.30 3.29 -7.86
C LYS A 61 -1.24 2.45 -8.61
N GLN A 62 -0.04 2.28 -8.05
CA GLN A 62 0.99 1.40 -8.63
C GLN A 62 0.55 -0.06 -8.64
N VAL A 63 -0.07 -0.55 -7.55
CA VAL A 63 -0.68 -1.88 -7.48
C VAL A 63 -1.74 -2.04 -8.58
N ALA A 64 -2.62 -1.06 -8.74
CA ALA A 64 -3.65 -1.08 -9.78
C ALA A 64 -3.04 -1.16 -11.19
N GLN A 65 -1.94 -0.45 -11.46
CA GLN A 65 -1.24 -0.49 -12.74
C GLN A 65 -0.60 -1.85 -13.03
N GLU A 66 -0.01 -2.52 -12.04
CA GLU A 66 0.56 -3.87 -12.19
C GLU A 66 -0.49 -4.95 -12.49
N LEU A 67 -1.75 -4.72 -12.08
CA LEU A 67 -2.87 -5.65 -12.23
C LEU A 67 -3.73 -5.40 -13.49
N ILE A 68 -3.43 -4.37 -14.30
CA ILE A 68 -4.18 -4.13 -15.54
C ILE A 68 -4.03 -5.35 -16.46
N GLY A 69 -5.15 -5.94 -16.86
CA GLY A 69 -5.18 -7.10 -17.76
C GLY A 69 -4.88 -8.45 -17.08
N GLU A 70 -4.73 -8.46 -15.75
CA GLU A 70 -4.54 -9.69 -14.96
C GLU A 70 -5.83 -10.16 -14.32
N ASP A 71 -5.94 -11.45 -14.04
CA ASP A 71 -6.99 -11.98 -13.16
C ASP A 71 -6.69 -11.60 -11.70
N MET A 72 -7.52 -10.73 -11.12
CA MET A 72 -7.35 -10.21 -9.76
C MET A 72 -7.24 -11.33 -8.71
N TYR A 73 -7.94 -12.45 -8.86
CA TYR A 73 -7.91 -13.52 -7.87
C TYR A 73 -6.56 -14.22 -7.80
N GLN A 74 -5.77 -14.20 -8.89
CA GLN A 74 -4.43 -14.82 -8.93
C GLN A 74 -3.42 -14.08 -8.05
N PHE A 75 -3.55 -12.76 -7.92
CA PHE A 75 -2.61 -11.94 -7.16
C PHE A 75 -3.18 -11.42 -5.83
N HIS A 76 -4.44 -11.75 -5.50
CA HIS A 76 -5.09 -11.30 -4.27
C HIS A 76 -4.25 -11.57 -3.00
N ARG A 77 -3.59 -12.73 -2.93
CA ARG A 77 -2.73 -13.12 -1.79
C ARG A 77 -1.46 -12.27 -1.67
N ALA A 78 -1.02 -11.58 -2.72
CA ALA A 78 0.11 -10.65 -2.66
C ALA A 78 -0.26 -9.30 -2.02
N ILE A 79 -1.54 -8.91 -2.12
CA ILE A 79 -2.03 -7.57 -1.74
C ILE A 79 -2.99 -7.55 -0.54
N SER A 80 -3.44 -8.72 -0.08
CA SER A 80 -4.27 -8.90 1.11
C SER A 80 -3.47 -9.63 2.20
N PRO A 81 -2.68 -8.90 3.02
CA PRO A 81 -1.94 -9.46 4.14
C PRO A 81 -2.83 -9.98 5.27
#